data_AF-A0A235IZM9-F1
#
_entry.id   AF-A0A235IZM9-F1
#
_cell.length_a   1.000
_cell.length_b   1.000
_cell.length_c   1.000
_cell.angle_alpha   90.00
_cell.angle_beta   90.00
_cell.angle_gamma   90.00
#
_symmetry.space_group_name_H-M   'P 1'
#
loop_
_entity.id
_entity.type
_entity.pdbx_description
1 polymer ?
#
loop_
_entity_poly.entity_id
_entity_poly.type
_entity_poly.pdbx_seq_one_letter_code
_entity_poly.pdbx_strand_id
1 'polypeptide(L)' 'MRAKFLAESVSNHASGNTVVNLAPVLKSTEENKSFWQATPSGKLEMCITNPNATEFFKAGVEYYVDFTPATSQEST' A
#
# COMPACT_ATOMS: atom_id res chain seq x y z
N MET A 1 -0.22 4.65 -12.62
CA MET A 1 -1.46 3.99 -12.14
C MET A 1 -1.59 4.26 -10.65
N ARG A 2 -2.75 4.66 -10.15
CA ARG A 2 -2.98 4.93 -8.72
C ARG A 2 -4.06 4.01 -8.17
N ALA A 3 -3.86 3.49 -6.97
CA ALA A 3 -4.82 2.65 -6.26
C ALA A 3 -4.98 3.11 -4.80
N LYS A 4 -6.09 2.76 -4.14
CA LYS A 4 -6.31 3.04 -2.72
C LYS A 4 -6.31 1.75 -1.92
N PHE A 5 -5.59 1.75 -0.81
CA PHE A 5 -5.41 0.59 0.04
C PHE A 5 -5.71 0.95 1.49
N LEU A 6 -6.49 0.11 2.18
CA LEU A 6 -6.70 0.18 3.61
C LEU A 6 -5.60 -0.63 4.29
N ALA A 7 -4.89 -0.04 5.23
CA ALA A 7 -4.00 -0.79 6.12
C ALA A 7 -4.86 -1.63 7.08
N GLU A 8 -4.95 -2.93 6.83
CA GLU A 8 -5.76 -3.85 7.65
C GLU A 8 -5.06 -4.16 8.97
N SER A 9 -3.73 -4.34 8.93
CA SER A 9 -2.93 -4.59 10.14
C SER A 9 -1.55 -3.97 10.03
N VAL A 10 -1.06 -3.52 11.18
CA VAL A 10 0.30 -3.05 11.41
C VAL A 10 0.82 -3.80 12.63
N SER A 11 1.77 -4.70 12.42
CA SER A 11 2.32 -5.59 13.43
C SER A 11 3.78 -5.28 13.69
N ASN A 12 4.09 -4.79 14.88
CA ASN A 12 5.47 -4.58 15.32
C ASN A 12 6.01 -5.89 15.89
N HIS A 13 7.05 -6.44 15.28
CA HIS A 13 7.75 -7.62 15.77
C HIS A 13 8.90 -7.23 16.70
N ALA A 14 9.15 -8.07 17.70
CA ALA A 14 10.24 -7.88 18.67
C ALA A 14 11.64 -7.82 18.02
N SER A 15 11.79 -8.28 16.79
CA SER A 15 13.01 -8.17 15.99
C SER A 15 13.28 -6.76 15.44
N GLY A 16 12.42 -5.78 15.73
CA GLY A 16 12.52 -4.41 15.22
C GLY A 16 11.89 -4.21 13.83
N ASN A 17 11.24 -5.24 13.28
CA ASN A 17 10.58 -5.18 11.98
C ASN A 17 9.10 -4.90 12.15
N THR A 18 8.52 -4.09 11.28
CA THR A 18 7.08 -3.85 11.23
C THR A 18 6.49 -4.47 9.99
N VAL A 19 5.50 -5.33 10.15
CA VAL A 19 4.76 -5.93 9.04
C VAL A 19 3.47 -5.16 8.85
N VAL A 20 3.28 -4.60 7.65
CA VAL A 20 2.07 -3.89 7.27
C VAL A 20 1.35 -4.68 6.19
N ASN A 21 0.09 -5.01 6.43
CA ASN A 21 -0.80 -5.61 5.44
C ASN A 21 -1.82 -4.58 4.97
N LEU A 22 -1.92 -4.40 3.65
CA LEU A 22 -2.93 -3.55 3.06
C LEU A 22 -3.78 -4.30 2.04
N ALA A 23 -5.08 -3.99 2.06
CA ALA A 23 -6.07 -4.51 1.13
C ALA A 23 -6.72 -3.38 0.31
N PRO A 24 -7.09 -3.63 -0.95
CA PRO A 24 -7.71 -2.62 -1.80
C PRO A 24 -9.10 -2.23 -1.29
N VAL A 25 -9.38 -0.92 -1.26
CA VAL A 25 -10.67 -0.35 -0.84
C VAL A 25 -11.74 -0.45 -1.94
N LEU A 26 -12.46 -1.57 -2.02
CA LEU A 26 -13.47 -1.83 -3.06
C LEU A 26 -14.74 -0.93 -3.02
N LYS A 27 -14.81 0.06 -2.13
CA LYS A 27 -16.01 0.89 -1.96
C LYS A 27 -16.30 1.69 -3.22
N SER A 28 -17.53 1.59 -3.71
CA SER A 28 -18.00 2.23 -4.95
C SER A 28 -18.42 3.69 -4.72
N THR A 29 -17.47 4.57 -4.40
CA THR A 29 -17.71 6.03 -4.48
C THR A 29 -17.62 6.49 -5.93
N GLU A 30 -18.31 7.59 -6.30
CA GLU A 30 -18.27 8.14 -7.66
C GLU A 30 -16.84 8.43 -8.14
N GLU A 31 -15.96 8.83 -7.21
CA GLU A 31 -14.52 9.01 -7.43
C GLU A 31 -13.80 7.69 -7.78
N ASN A 32 -14.27 6.56 -7.26
CA ASN A 32 -13.70 5.25 -7.51
C ASN A 32 -14.15 4.65 -8.86
N LYS A 33 -15.22 5.12 -9.50
CA LYS A 33 -15.67 4.56 -10.80
C LYS A 33 -14.64 4.77 -11.92
N SER A 34 -13.86 5.86 -11.89
CA SER A 34 -12.89 6.18 -12.94
C SER A 34 -11.54 5.47 -12.78
N PHE A 35 -11.16 5.12 -11.53
CA PHE A 35 -9.83 4.55 -11.24
C PHE A 35 -9.84 3.03 -10.98
N TRP A 36 -11.01 2.41 -10.72
CA TRP A 36 -11.09 1.06 -10.15
C TRP A 36 -11.45 -0.07 -11.12
N GLN A 37 -11.72 0.21 -12.40
CA GLN A 37 -12.02 -0.86 -13.36
C GLN A 37 -10.85 -1.84 -13.58
N ALA A 38 -9.62 -1.48 -13.22
CA ALA A 38 -8.42 -2.24 -13.55
C ALA A 38 -7.78 -3.04 -12.39
N THR A 39 -8.23 -2.91 -11.14
CA THR A 39 -7.68 -3.67 -9.99
C THR A 39 -8.78 -4.19 -9.06
N PRO A 40 -9.54 -5.22 -9.49
CA PRO A 40 -10.58 -5.81 -8.64
C PRO A 40 -10.00 -6.61 -7.46
N SER A 41 -8.70 -6.92 -7.47
CA SER A 41 -8.02 -7.66 -6.41
C SER A 41 -6.55 -7.26 -6.27
N GLY A 42 -6.04 -7.33 -5.03
CA GLY A 42 -4.64 -7.04 -4.71
C GLY A 42 -4.36 -7.28 -3.22
N LYS A 43 -3.10 -7.57 -2.88
CA LYS A 43 -2.60 -7.61 -1.51
C LYS A 43 -1.23 -6.95 -1.51
N LEU A 44 -1.00 -6.01 -0.60
CA LEU A 44 0.33 -5.45 -0.37
C LEU A 44 0.77 -5.82 1.04
N GLU A 45 1.85 -6.59 1.13
CA GLU A 45 2.50 -6.95 2.39
C GLU A 45 3.91 -6.37 2.38
N MET A 46 4.24 -5.56 3.39
CA MET A 46 5.55 -4.92 3.50
C MET A 46 6.17 -5.22 4.86
N CYS A 47 7.43 -5.64 4.85
CA CYS A 47 8.27 -5.71 6.04
C CYS A 47 9.16 -4.47 6.08
N ILE A 48 8.87 -3.56 7.00
CA ILE A 48 9.54 -2.28 7.16
C ILE A 48 10.55 -2.40 8.31
N THR A 49 11.83 -2.24 7.98
CA THR A 49 12.93 -2.18 8.96
C THR A 49 13.33 -0.74 9.32
N ASN A 50 12.82 0.25 8.57
CA ASN A 50 13.06 1.67 8.83
C ASN A 50 12.08 2.18 9.89
N PRO A 51 12.54 2.55 11.11
CA PRO A 51 11.66 3.00 12.20
C PRO A 51 10.88 4.27 11.88
N ASN A 52 11.33 5.12 10.95
CA ASN A 52 10.56 6.31 10.57
C ASN A 52 9.34 5.98 9.68
N ALA A 53 9.39 4.84 8.96
CA ALA A 53 8.30 4.41 8.11
C ALA A 53 7.25 3.60 8.86
N THR A 54 7.54 3.14 10.09
CA THR A 54 6.60 2.39 10.93
C THR A 54 5.53 3.31 11.54
N GLU A 55 5.87 4.56 11.85
CA GLU A 55 4.91 5.55 12.36
C GLU A 55 3.94 6.08 11.29
N PHE A 56 4.32 5.95 10.02
CA PHE A 56 3.53 6.40 8.88
C PHE A 56 2.28 5.55 8.67
N PHE A 57 2.40 4.23 8.84
CA PHE A 57 1.31 3.28 8.63
C PHE A 57 0.51 3.04 9.92
N LYS A 58 -0.81 3.21 9.83
CA LYS A 58 -1.74 2.99 10.94
C LYS A 58 -2.86 2.07 10.49
N ALA A 59 -3.16 1.05 11.29
CA ALA A 59 -4.26 0.15 11.01
C ALA A 59 -5.60 0.93 10.96
N GLY A 60 -6.45 0.60 9.99
CA GLY A 60 -7.71 1.28 9.73
C GLY A 60 -7.61 2.57 8.89
N VAL A 61 -6.40 2.98 8.47
CA VAL A 61 -6.21 4.17 7.63
C VAL A 61 -6.08 3.78 6.15
N GLU A 62 -6.69 4.58 5.29
CA GLU A 62 -6.61 4.43 3.83
C GLU A 62 -5.44 5.25 3.27
N TYR A 63 -4.64 4.62 2.42
CA TYR A 63 -3.47 5.18 1.76
C TYR A 63 -3.62 5.10 0.24
N TYR A 64 -3.03 6.05 -0.48
CA TYR A 64 -2.87 5.95 -1.93
C TYR A 64 -1.54 5.30 -2.28
N VAL A 65 -1.56 4.42 -3.28
CA VAL A 65 -0.39 3.77 -3.85
C VAL A 65 -0.27 4.20 -5.31
N ASP A 66 0.87 4.78 -5.66
CA ASP A 66 1.20 5.21 -7.01
C ASP A 66 2.21 4.26 -7.65
N PHE A 67 1.78 3.57 -8.69
CA PHE A 67 2.63 2.77 -9.55
C PHE A 67 3.06 3.62 -10.75
N THR A 68 4.34 3.98 -10.77
CA THR A 68 5.02 4.49 -11.96
C THR A 68 5.81 3.34 -12.60
N PRO A 69 5.74 3.16 -13.92
CA PRO A 69 6.61 2.19 -14.60
C PRO A 69 8.06 2.46 -14.22
N ALA A 70 8.77 1.42 -13.75
CA ALA A 70 10.20 1.51 -13.59
C ALA A 70 10.81 1.57 -15.00
N THR A 71 11.31 2.73 -15.40
CA THR A 71 12.17 2.81 -16.57
C THR A 71 13.50 2.20 -16.15
N SER A 72 13.80 0.97 -16.57
CA SER A 72 15.15 0.44 -16.48
C SER A 72 16.08 1.41 -17.21
N GLN A 73 16.80 2.22 -16.46
CA GLN A 73 18.05 2.79 -16.90
C GLN A 73 19.11 2.00 -16.14
N GLU A 74 19.42 0.81 -16.65
CA GLU A 74 20.75 0.24 -16.43
C GLU A 74 21.74 1.30 -16.94
N SER A 75 22.31 2.07 -16.02
CA SER A 75 23.54 2.80 -16.29
C SER A 75 24.66 1.77 -16.22
N THR A 76 25.35 1.64 -17.35
CA THR A 76 26.50 0.77 -17.64
C THR A 76 27.60 0.83 -16.58
#